data_AF-A0AA86MG54-F1
#
_entry.id   AF-A0AA86MG54-F1
#
_cell.length_a   1.000
_cell.length_b   1.000
_cell.length_c   1.000
_cell.angle_alpha   90.00
_cell.angle_beta   90.00
_cell.angle_gamma   90.00
#
_symmetry.space_group_name_H-M   'P 1'
#
loop_
_entity.id
_entity.type
_entity.pdbx_description
1 polymer ?
#
loop_
_entity_poly.entity_id
_entity_poly.type
_entity_poly.pdbx_seq_one_letter_code
_entity_poly.pdbx_strand_id
1 'polypeptide(L)'
;MSEPASSGRNVLAVTLRISSAAAALLRKDAPREEKLRFTAGEHALPAAEEVTVLFFLALDADAEVHGSARKRLRDVPLAVLADAVACRTLHPRVLDALARLHYRHGELATHIAVHPNCDEGTRAFLAERGIAVGVAIVHPAHTAEHPSQDEVPVEEDDKPVDEESEQFKSKYQLAQVMGVAEKIKIAQTGDKEWRMILIRDSNKLVSGTVIRNPRITESEVLAIVKSSIQNDEILRVVCASKEWLKNYQIRKALVENPKTPIHSALRLLTTLTEKDLSHLAKSKNIQTVLSTQARKLLIAKKEKR
;
A
#
# COMPACT_ATOMS: atom_id res chain seq x y z
N MET A 1 30.87 4.62 28.94
CA MET A 1 29.46 4.73 29.36
C MET A 1 28.67 4.99 28.10
N SER A 2 27.88 4.01 27.67
CA SER A 2 27.25 3.94 26.36
C SER A 2 25.89 4.64 26.37
N GLU A 3 25.66 5.56 25.45
CA GLU A 3 24.33 6.11 25.15
C GLU A 3 23.47 5.07 24.45
N PRO A 4 22.18 4.92 24.79
CA PRO A 4 21.26 4.12 24.00
C PRO A 4 20.64 4.96 22.88
N ALA A 5 20.90 4.55 21.64
CA ALA A 5 20.22 5.05 20.46
C ALA A 5 18.73 4.66 20.49
N SER A 6 17.86 5.62 20.82
CA SER A 6 16.41 5.47 20.66
C SER A 6 16.06 5.68 19.19
N SER A 7 15.87 4.56 18.48
CA SER A 7 15.38 4.53 17.10
C SER A 7 13.90 4.93 17.08
N GLY A 8 13.64 6.23 17.02
CA GLY A 8 12.29 6.79 16.89
C GLY A 8 11.62 6.31 15.60
N ARG A 9 10.56 5.51 15.75
CA ARG A 9 9.60 5.25 14.67
C ARG A 9 9.07 6.62 14.23
N ASN A 10 9.25 6.99 12.97
CA ASN A 10 8.53 8.09 12.36
C ASN A 10 7.05 7.71 12.29
N VAL A 11 6.33 7.95 13.39
CA VAL A 11 4.88 7.95 13.41
C VAL A 11 4.49 9.23 12.69
N LEU A 12 3.88 9.12 11.51
CA LEU A 12 3.25 10.25 10.85
C LEU A 12 2.26 10.85 11.86
N ALA A 13 2.62 11.99 12.45
CA ALA A 13 1.77 12.66 13.42
C ALA A 13 0.55 13.22 12.68
N VAL A 14 -0.57 12.51 12.78
CA VAL A 14 -1.85 12.96 12.22
C VAL A 14 -2.41 14.00 13.19
N THR A 15 -2.39 15.27 12.81
CA THR A 15 -3.02 16.35 13.59
C THR A 15 -4.51 16.36 13.31
N LEU A 16 -5.32 15.93 14.28
CA LEU A 16 -6.78 15.97 14.22
C LEU A 16 -7.31 17.12 15.07
N ARG A 17 -8.30 17.85 14.56
CA ARG A 17 -9.08 18.79 15.38
C ARG A 17 -10.28 18.05 15.94
N ILE A 18 -10.19 17.69 17.21
CA ILE A 18 -11.24 16.99 17.97
C ILE A 18 -11.42 17.66 19.33
N SER A 19 -12.58 17.48 19.95
CA SER A 19 -12.84 17.94 21.30
C SER A 19 -11.86 17.34 22.33
N SER A 20 -11.74 18.01 23.48
CA SER A 20 -10.94 17.50 24.60
C SER A 20 -11.43 16.14 25.10
N ALA A 21 -12.74 15.88 25.06
CA ALA A 21 -13.35 14.61 25.44
C ALA A 21 -12.94 13.47 24.48
N ALA A 22 -13.00 13.71 23.18
CA ALA A 22 -12.51 12.76 22.17
C ALA A 22 -11.00 12.54 22.28
N ALA A 23 -10.22 13.62 22.51
CA ALA A 23 -8.78 13.53 22.69
C ALA A 23 -8.40 12.69 23.92
N ALA A 24 -9.15 12.81 25.02
CA ALA A 24 -8.90 12.08 26.26
C ALA A 24 -8.93 10.56 26.06
N LEU A 25 -9.85 10.05 25.24
CA LEU A 25 -10.01 8.62 24.91
C LEU A 25 -8.89 8.09 24.00
N LEU A 26 -8.32 8.94 23.16
CA LEU A 26 -7.27 8.58 22.19
C LEU A 26 -5.85 8.68 22.76
N ARG A 27 -5.69 9.15 24.00
CA ARG A 27 -4.38 9.19 24.64
C ARG A 27 -3.87 7.76 24.89
N LYS A 28 -2.55 7.61 24.85
CA LYS A 28 -1.89 6.30 25.05
C LYS A 28 -2.15 5.73 26.46
N ASP A 29 -2.33 6.60 27.45
CA ASP A 29 -2.58 6.29 28.85
C ASP A 29 -4.08 6.21 29.20
N ALA A 30 -4.98 6.39 28.23
CA ALA A 30 -6.42 6.33 28.49
C ALA A 30 -6.83 4.93 29.01
N PRO A 31 -7.58 4.85 30.13
CA PRO A 31 -7.97 3.58 30.74
C PRO A 31 -8.73 2.69 29.75
N ARG A 32 -8.40 1.39 29.75
CA ARG A 32 -9.09 0.38 28.91
C ARG A 32 -10.60 0.38 29.13
N GLU A 33 -11.04 0.52 30.38
CA GLU A 33 -12.45 0.51 30.75
C GLU A 33 -13.22 1.70 30.16
N GLU A 34 -12.63 2.89 30.11
CA GLU A 34 -13.23 4.06 29.47
C GLU A 34 -13.38 3.87 27.96
N LYS A 35 -12.39 3.27 27.30
CA LYS A 35 -12.46 2.93 25.87
C LYS A 35 -13.56 1.91 25.59
N LEU A 36 -13.68 0.87 26.41
CA LEU A 36 -14.73 -0.15 26.27
C LEU A 36 -16.11 0.45 26.50
N ARG A 37 -16.29 1.27 27.54
CA ARG A 37 -17.55 1.99 27.79
C ARG A 37 -17.96 2.88 26.62
N PHE A 38 -17.00 3.57 26.02
CA PHE A 38 -17.26 4.35 24.81
C PHE A 38 -17.78 3.47 23.67
N THR A 39 -17.15 2.32 23.40
CA THR A 39 -17.60 1.40 22.35
C THR A 39 -18.97 0.76 22.62
N ALA A 40 -19.41 0.74 23.88
CA ALA A 40 -20.75 0.28 24.26
C ALA A 40 -21.86 1.29 23.93
N GLY A 41 -21.52 2.53 23.54
CA GLY A 41 -22.47 3.54 23.07
C GLY A 41 -22.87 4.61 24.09
N GLU A 42 -22.26 4.64 25.27
CA GLU A 42 -22.49 5.69 26.28
C GLU A 42 -21.57 6.89 26.05
N HIS A 43 -21.98 7.83 25.20
CA HIS A 43 -21.24 9.09 25.02
C HIS A 43 -22.11 10.21 24.41
N ALA A 44 -21.69 11.46 24.61
CA ALA A 44 -22.32 12.64 24.05
C ALA A 44 -21.44 13.34 22.98
N LEU A 45 -20.60 12.58 22.27
CA LEU A 45 -19.76 13.14 21.22
C LEU A 45 -20.58 13.46 19.95
N PRO A 46 -20.21 14.53 19.19
CA PRO A 46 -20.75 14.75 17.86
C PRO A 46 -20.46 13.56 16.94
N ALA A 47 -21.36 13.30 15.98
CA ALA A 47 -21.27 12.16 15.08
C ALA A 47 -19.90 12.02 14.38
N ALA A 48 -19.32 13.13 13.91
CA ALA A 48 -17.99 13.14 13.27
C ALA A 48 -16.86 12.74 14.23
N GLU A 49 -16.95 13.12 15.50
CA GLU A 49 -15.97 12.73 16.52
C GLU A 49 -16.20 11.29 16.98
N GLU A 50 -17.45 10.86 17.12
CA GLU A 50 -17.80 9.46 17.43
C GLU A 50 -17.14 8.50 16.44
N VAL A 51 -17.40 8.67 15.14
CA VAL A 51 -16.82 7.78 14.12
C VAL A 51 -15.30 7.87 14.06
N THR A 52 -14.73 9.04 14.38
CA THR A 52 -13.27 9.24 14.41
C THR A 52 -12.65 8.47 15.60
N VAL A 53 -13.24 8.58 16.79
CA VAL A 53 -12.77 7.84 17.97
C VAL A 53 -12.93 6.34 17.75
N LEU A 54 -14.08 5.88 17.26
CA LEU A 54 -14.29 4.47 16.92
C LEU A 54 -13.26 3.96 15.90
N PHE A 55 -12.93 4.76 14.88
CA PHE A 55 -11.90 4.41 13.90
C PHE A 55 -10.52 4.20 14.54
N PHE A 56 -10.10 5.08 15.46
CA PHE A 56 -8.80 4.94 16.13
C PHE A 56 -8.79 3.80 17.16
N LEU A 57 -9.90 3.60 17.89
CA LEU A 57 -10.04 2.46 18.80
C LEU A 57 -10.07 1.12 18.05
N ALA A 58 -10.57 1.10 16.80
CA ALA A 58 -10.48 -0.04 15.90
C ALA A 58 -9.05 -0.32 15.35
N LEU A 59 -8.06 0.45 15.82
CA LEU A 59 -6.63 0.26 15.59
C LEU A 59 -5.85 0.14 16.93
N ASP A 60 -6.56 0.02 18.05
CA ASP A 60 -5.93 -0.08 19.37
C ASP A 60 -5.09 -1.36 19.51
N ALA A 61 -4.10 -1.33 20.39
CA ALA A 61 -3.25 -2.49 20.67
C ALA A 61 -3.99 -3.54 21.52
N ASP A 62 -4.97 -3.13 22.32
CA ASP A 62 -5.83 -4.03 23.08
C ASP A 62 -6.85 -4.71 22.15
N ALA A 63 -6.79 -6.05 22.08
CA ALA A 63 -7.60 -6.83 21.14
C ALA A 63 -9.11 -6.72 21.40
N GLU A 64 -9.51 -6.50 22.65
CA GLU A 64 -10.92 -6.42 23.02
C GLU A 64 -11.50 -5.05 22.69
N VAL A 65 -10.76 -3.97 22.98
CA VAL A 65 -11.11 -2.61 22.54
C VAL A 65 -11.19 -2.56 21.01
N HIS A 66 -10.19 -3.12 20.33
CA HIS A 66 -10.16 -3.22 18.86
C HIS A 66 -11.39 -3.95 18.30
N GLY A 67 -11.70 -5.13 18.84
CA GLY A 67 -12.84 -5.94 18.41
C GLY A 67 -14.17 -5.22 18.63
N SER A 68 -14.35 -4.62 19.81
CA SER A 68 -15.55 -3.90 20.21
C SER A 68 -15.78 -2.64 19.36
N ALA A 69 -14.72 -1.85 19.13
CA ALA A 69 -14.78 -0.66 18.30
C ALA A 69 -15.10 -0.99 16.84
N ARG A 70 -14.50 -2.06 16.27
CA ARG A 70 -14.82 -2.52 14.91
C ARG A 70 -16.27 -2.96 14.76
N LYS A 71 -16.79 -3.70 15.74
CA LYS A 71 -18.20 -4.10 15.77
C LYS A 71 -19.07 -2.86 15.79
N ARG A 72 -18.84 -1.94 16.73
CA ARG A 72 -19.61 -0.72 16.87
C ARG A 72 -19.55 0.19 15.63
N LEU A 73 -18.41 0.26 14.94
CA LEU A 73 -18.23 1.05 13.71
C LEU A 73 -19.03 0.49 12.52
N ARG A 74 -19.26 -0.83 12.47
CA ARG A 74 -20.18 -1.46 11.51
C ARG A 74 -21.64 -1.25 11.87
N ASP A 75 -21.94 -1.19 13.16
CA ASP A 75 -23.31 -1.10 13.67
C ASP A 75 -23.73 0.36 13.95
N VAL A 76 -22.97 1.36 13.48
CA VAL A 76 -23.33 2.78 13.64
C VAL A 76 -24.63 3.06 12.86
N PRO A 77 -25.64 3.68 13.48
CA PRO A 77 -26.87 4.05 12.80
C PRO A 77 -26.61 4.97 11.59
N LEU A 78 -27.35 4.76 10.49
CA LEU A 78 -27.18 5.57 9.26
C LEU A 78 -27.33 7.07 9.50
N ALA A 79 -28.22 7.49 10.41
CA ALA A 79 -28.40 8.90 10.75
C ALA A 79 -27.10 9.53 11.29
N VAL A 80 -26.41 8.83 12.19
CA VAL A 80 -25.13 9.27 12.75
C VAL A 80 -24.05 9.28 11.66
N LEU A 81 -24.03 8.27 10.77
CA LEU A 81 -23.08 8.25 9.65
C LEU A 81 -23.29 9.42 8.68
N ALA A 82 -24.55 9.74 8.36
CA ALA A 82 -24.90 10.87 7.50
C ALA A 82 -24.45 12.20 8.12
N ASP A 83 -24.73 12.40 9.42
CA ASP A 83 -24.28 13.59 10.16
C ASP A 83 -22.76 13.71 10.23
N ALA A 84 -22.07 12.56 10.40
CA ALA A 84 -20.61 12.53 10.39
C ALA A 84 -20.04 12.92 9.02
N VAL A 85 -20.58 12.39 7.92
CA VAL A 85 -20.12 12.69 6.56
C VAL A 85 -20.49 14.11 6.13
N ALA A 86 -21.54 14.71 6.69
CA ALA A 86 -21.85 16.13 6.46
C ALA A 86 -20.75 17.07 7.02
N CYS A 87 -19.96 16.60 7.97
CA CYS A 87 -18.87 17.36 8.57
C CYS A 87 -17.66 17.48 7.62
N ARG A 88 -17.49 18.64 6.99
CA ARG A 88 -16.41 18.92 6.02
C ARG A 88 -14.99 18.78 6.56
N THR A 89 -14.80 18.69 7.88
CA THR A 89 -13.50 18.50 8.51
C THR A 89 -13.20 17.03 8.81
N LEU A 90 -14.09 16.10 8.44
CA LEU A 90 -13.87 14.67 8.63
C LEU A 90 -12.63 14.22 7.85
N HIS A 91 -11.80 13.44 8.53
CA HIS A 91 -10.47 13.08 8.03
C HIS A 91 -10.56 12.07 6.86
N PRO A 92 -9.73 12.18 5.81
CA PRO A 92 -9.79 11.31 4.63
C PRO A 92 -9.75 9.80 4.94
N ARG A 93 -8.92 9.39 5.90
CA ARG A 93 -8.85 7.99 6.35
C ARG A 93 -10.12 7.48 7.03
N VAL A 94 -10.84 8.35 7.75
CA VAL A 94 -12.11 7.98 8.37
C VAL A 94 -13.16 7.84 7.27
N LEU A 95 -13.19 8.73 6.29
CA LEU A 95 -14.04 8.62 5.10
C LEU A 95 -13.77 7.34 4.31
N ASP A 96 -12.51 6.96 4.11
CA ASP A 96 -12.14 5.69 3.47
C ASP A 96 -12.66 4.48 4.26
N ALA A 97 -12.52 4.50 5.59
CA ALA A 97 -13.04 3.43 6.44
C ALA A 97 -14.58 3.34 6.36
N LEU A 98 -15.28 4.47 6.44
CA LEU A 98 -16.74 4.51 6.32
C LEU A 98 -17.21 4.05 4.94
N ALA A 99 -16.55 4.49 3.86
CA ALA A 99 -16.83 4.03 2.51
C ALA A 99 -16.70 2.50 2.41
N ARG A 100 -15.62 1.92 2.95
CA ARG A 100 -15.39 0.48 2.86
C ARG A 100 -16.39 -0.35 3.65
N LEU A 101 -16.84 0.15 4.80
CA LEU A 101 -17.79 -0.54 5.66
C LEU A 101 -19.23 -0.39 5.16
N HIS A 102 -19.57 0.79 4.62
CA HIS A 102 -20.95 1.21 4.40
C HIS A 102 -21.31 1.52 2.94
N TYR A 103 -20.47 1.15 1.96
CA TYR A 103 -20.76 1.41 0.54
C TYR A 103 -22.09 0.84 0.03
N ARG A 104 -22.64 -0.19 0.69
CA ARG A 104 -23.94 -0.77 0.31
C ARG A 104 -25.10 0.22 0.53
N HIS A 105 -24.90 1.24 1.35
CA HIS A 105 -25.85 2.33 1.54
C HIS A 105 -25.61 3.42 0.48
N GLY A 106 -26.35 3.36 -0.62
CA GLY A 106 -26.11 4.17 -1.81
C GLY A 106 -26.07 5.69 -1.57
N GLU A 107 -26.97 6.23 -0.75
CA GLU A 107 -27.00 7.66 -0.43
C GLU A 107 -25.75 8.10 0.34
N LEU A 108 -25.42 7.40 1.43
CA LEU A 108 -24.22 7.65 2.22
C LEU A 108 -22.95 7.53 1.38
N ALA A 109 -22.86 6.48 0.56
CA ALA A 109 -21.74 6.25 -0.34
C ALA A 109 -21.57 7.39 -1.36
N THR A 110 -22.68 7.91 -1.90
CA THR A 110 -22.69 9.06 -2.81
C THR A 110 -22.21 10.32 -2.08
N HIS A 111 -22.69 10.56 -0.86
CA HIS A 111 -22.23 11.69 -0.02
C HIS A 111 -20.74 11.61 0.29
N ILE A 112 -20.20 10.41 0.56
CA ILE A 112 -18.76 10.22 0.75
C ILE A 112 -17.99 10.48 -0.55
N ALA A 113 -18.49 10.01 -1.70
CA ALA A 113 -17.83 10.20 -3.00
C ALA A 113 -17.69 11.68 -3.37
N VAL A 114 -18.65 12.54 -3.00
CA VAL A 114 -18.60 13.99 -3.26
C VAL A 114 -17.93 14.79 -2.14
N HIS A 115 -17.56 14.15 -1.03
CA HIS A 115 -16.99 14.85 0.13
C HIS A 115 -15.66 15.53 -0.21
N PRO A 116 -15.41 16.79 0.23
CA PRO A 116 -14.22 17.56 -0.13
C PRO A 116 -12.89 16.90 0.27
N ASN A 117 -12.89 16.17 1.39
CA ASN A 117 -11.71 15.44 1.88
C ASN A 117 -11.68 13.96 1.46
N CYS A 118 -12.50 13.56 0.49
CA CYS A 118 -12.50 12.19 -0.01
C CYS A 118 -11.31 11.97 -0.95
N ASP A 119 -10.38 11.12 -0.53
CA ASP A 119 -9.18 10.76 -1.30
C ASP A 119 -9.54 10.05 -2.61
N GLU A 120 -8.68 10.19 -3.62
CA GLU A 120 -8.86 9.58 -4.94
C GLU A 120 -9.03 8.06 -4.87
N GLY A 121 -8.29 7.40 -3.96
CA GLY A 121 -8.40 5.96 -3.74
C GLY A 121 -9.79 5.53 -3.23
N THR A 122 -10.40 6.35 -2.38
CA THR A 122 -11.75 6.13 -1.86
C THR A 122 -12.80 6.35 -2.96
N ARG A 123 -12.64 7.41 -3.75
CA ARG A 123 -13.51 7.69 -4.90
C ARG A 123 -13.46 6.56 -5.93
N ALA A 124 -12.26 6.08 -6.26
CA ALA A 124 -12.07 4.94 -7.16
C ALA A 124 -12.74 3.67 -6.63
N PHE A 125 -12.61 3.38 -5.33
CA PHE A 125 -13.26 2.25 -4.68
C PHE A 125 -14.79 2.30 -4.78
N LEU A 126 -15.39 3.49 -4.62
CA LEU A 126 -16.83 3.71 -4.74
C LEU A 126 -17.29 3.61 -6.20
N ALA A 127 -16.54 4.20 -7.13
CA ALA A 127 -16.81 4.14 -8.57
C ALA A 127 -16.79 2.70 -9.11
N GLU A 128 -15.82 1.87 -8.69
CA GLU A 128 -15.75 0.45 -9.05
C GLU A 128 -16.99 -0.35 -8.60
N ARG A 129 -17.69 0.13 -7.57
CA ARG A 129 -18.94 -0.46 -7.04
C ARG A 129 -20.21 0.13 -7.67
N GLY A 130 -20.06 0.89 -8.76
CA GLY A 130 -21.19 1.51 -9.45
C GLY A 130 -21.76 2.75 -8.76
N ILE A 131 -21.09 3.27 -7.72
CA ILE A 131 -21.47 4.52 -7.05
C ILE A 131 -20.84 5.66 -7.85
N ALA A 132 -21.53 6.05 -8.92
CA ALA A 132 -21.08 7.11 -9.82
C ALA A 132 -21.47 8.49 -9.28
N VAL A 133 -20.51 9.42 -9.30
CA VAL A 133 -20.79 10.84 -9.07
C VAL A 133 -21.43 11.41 -10.34
N GLY A 134 -22.77 11.45 -10.37
CA GLY A 134 -23.49 12.26 -11.33
C GLY A 134 -23.30 13.74 -10.99
N VAL A 135 -22.58 14.48 -11.83
CA VAL A 135 -22.55 15.94 -11.77
C VAL A 135 -23.91 16.47 -12.22
N ALA A 136 -24.67 17.04 -11.30
CA ALA A 136 -25.72 18.02 -11.61
C ALA A 136 -25.82 19.06 -10.47
N ILE A 137 -25.60 20.32 -10.85
CA ILE A 137 -25.85 21.50 -10.04
C ILE A 137 -27.37 21.78 -10.07
N VAL A 138 -27.86 22.50 -9.04
CA VAL A 138 -29.11 23.31 -8.96
C VAL A 138 -30.22 22.70 -8.10
N HIS A 139 -30.29 23.15 -6.83
CA HIS A 139 -31.58 23.44 -6.18
C HIS A 139 -32.19 24.70 -6.84
N PRO A 140 -33.52 24.85 -7.00
CA PRO A 140 -34.41 24.90 -5.83
C PRO A 140 -35.86 24.37 -5.99
N ALA A 141 -36.49 24.23 -4.82
CA ALA A 141 -37.90 24.40 -4.48
C ALA A 141 -38.93 23.28 -4.78
N HIS A 142 -39.53 22.80 -3.68
CA HIS A 142 -40.92 22.35 -3.46
C HIS A 142 -41.56 21.38 -4.46
N THR A 143 -41.99 20.21 -3.97
CA THR A 143 -43.38 19.96 -3.54
C THR A 143 -43.49 18.51 -3.01
N ALA A 144 -44.43 18.32 -2.08
CA ALA A 144 -44.92 17.06 -1.54
C ALA A 144 -45.00 15.93 -2.60
N GLU A 145 -44.85 14.65 -2.25
CA GLU A 145 -45.91 13.83 -1.65
C GLU A 145 -45.33 12.49 -1.15
N HIS A 146 -45.76 12.03 0.02
CA HIS A 146 -45.81 10.60 0.35
C HIS A 146 -46.85 9.94 -0.58
N PRO A 147 -46.65 8.67 -0.97
CA PRO A 147 -47.43 7.65 -0.28
C PRO A 147 -46.66 6.35 0.05
N SER A 148 -46.91 5.93 1.28
CA SER A 148 -47.14 4.58 1.81
C SER A 148 -47.10 3.34 0.90
N GLN A 149 -46.44 2.32 1.48
CA GLN A 149 -46.80 0.91 1.57
C GLN A 149 -46.68 0.04 0.31
N ASP A 150 -45.69 -0.84 0.34
CA ASP A 150 -45.94 -2.28 0.22
C ASP A 150 -44.89 -3.05 1.04
N GLU A 151 -45.36 -3.64 2.14
CA GLU A 151 -44.64 -4.67 2.88
C GLU A 151 -44.61 -5.93 2.02
N VAL A 152 -43.42 -6.49 1.77
CA VAL A 152 -43.28 -7.88 1.34
C VAL A 152 -42.25 -8.56 2.25
N PRO A 153 -42.55 -9.75 2.80
CA PRO A 153 -41.90 -10.26 4.01
C PRO A 153 -40.44 -10.66 3.79
N VAL A 154 -39.65 -10.44 4.84
CA VAL A 154 -38.29 -10.95 4.99
C VAL A 154 -38.39 -12.45 5.30
N GLU A 155 -38.02 -13.31 4.36
CA GLU A 155 -37.67 -14.69 4.69
C GLU A 155 -36.24 -14.70 5.24
N GLU A 156 -36.15 -14.94 6.56
CA GLU A 156 -34.92 -15.30 7.24
C GLU A 156 -34.44 -16.66 6.72
N ASP A 157 -33.42 -16.67 5.87
CA ASP A 157 -32.60 -17.85 5.61
C ASP A 157 -31.29 -17.65 6.39
N ASP A 158 -31.35 -18.01 7.68
CA ASP A 158 -30.23 -18.17 8.58
C ASP A 158 -29.39 -19.37 8.09
N LYS A 159 -28.41 -19.07 7.24
CA LYS A 159 -27.30 -19.96 6.93
C LYS A 159 -26.03 -19.28 7.40
N PRO A 160 -25.14 -19.98 8.14
CA PRO A 160 -23.88 -19.39 8.58
C PRO A 160 -23.14 -18.95 7.33
N VAL A 161 -22.93 -17.64 7.19
CA VAL A 161 -22.07 -17.13 6.12
C VAL A 161 -20.67 -17.59 6.47
N ASP A 162 -20.23 -18.63 5.77
CA ASP A 162 -18.87 -19.15 5.77
C ASP A 162 -17.85 -18.02 5.89
N GLU A 163 -16.85 -18.23 6.74
CA GLU A 163 -15.67 -17.38 6.94
C GLU A 163 -14.74 -17.33 5.70
N GLU A 164 -15.30 -17.31 4.49
CA GLU A 164 -14.60 -17.38 3.20
C GLU A 164 -14.94 -16.21 2.25
N SER A 165 -15.33 -15.05 2.77
CA SER A 165 -15.40 -13.79 2.00
C SER A 165 -14.29 -12.78 2.34
N GLU A 166 -13.15 -13.24 2.87
CA GLU A 166 -11.86 -12.51 2.93
C GLU A 166 -11.03 -12.68 1.64
N GLN A 167 -11.57 -13.29 0.57
CA GLN A 167 -10.97 -13.28 -0.78
C GLN A 167 -11.71 -12.22 -1.61
N PHE A 168 -11.18 -11.03 -1.95
CA PHE A 168 -10.08 -10.77 -2.88
C PHE A 168 -9.53 -9.35 -2.65
N LYS A 169 -8.77 -9.10 -1.56
CA LYS A 169 -7.83 -7.98 -1.63
C LYS A 169 -6.80 -8.36 -2.68
N SER A 170 -6.65 -7.57 -3.74
CA SER A 170 -5.58 -7.77 -4.71
C SER A 170 -4.26 -7.88 -3.94
N LYS A 171 -3.39 -8.84 -4.25
CA LYS A 171 -2.11 -9.04 -3.54
C LYS A 171 -1.30 -7.73 -3.43
N TYR A 172 -1.50 -6.82 -4.39
CA TYR A 172 -0.95 -5.47 -4.36
C TYR A 172 -1.48 -4.63 -3.18
N GLN A 173 -2.79 -4.64 -2.93
CA GLN A 173 -3.40 -3.94 -1.80
C GLN A 173 -2.95 -4.53 -0.47
N LEU A 174 -2.85 -5.87 -0.38
CA LEU A 174 -2.35 -6.51 0.83
C LEU A 174 -0.88 -6.12 1.10
N ALA A 175 -0.05 -6.05 0.05
CA ALA A 175 1.32 -5.55 0.14
C ALA A 175 1.42 -4.08 0.61
N GLN A 176 0.38 -3.25 0.47
CA GLN A 176 0.42 -1.87 0.97
C GLN A 176 0.09 -1.77 2.47
N VAL A 177 -0.74 -2.68 2.98
CA VAL A 177 -1.21 -2.68 4.38
C VAL A 177 -0.23 -3.40 5.32
N MET A 178 0.51 -4.38 4.80
CA MET A 178 1.43 -5.20 5.59
C MET A 178 2.60 -4.43 6.20
N GLY A 179 3.00 -4.85 7.41
CA GLY A 179 4.21 -4.36 8.06
C GLY A 179 5.48 -4.85 7.36
N VAL A 180 6.59 -4.12 7.51
CA VAL A 180 7.89 -4.45 6.87
C VAL A 180 8.35 -5.88 7.20
N ALA A 181 8.19 -6.32 8.46
CA ALA A 181 8.58 -7.67 8.88
C ALA A 181 7.78 -8.77 8.17
N GLU A 182 6.48 -8.54 7.97
CA GLU A 182 5.60 -9.46 7.27
C GLU A 182 5.91 -9.52 5.78
N LYS A 183 6.18 -8.36 5.16
CA LYS A 183 6.68 -8.26 3.80
C LYS A 183 7.98 -9.02 3.59
N ILE A 184 8.91 -8.97 4.55
CA ILE A 184 10.17 -9.73 4.49
C ILE A 184 9.87 -11.23 4.51
N LYS A 185 8.99 -11.69 5.40
CA LYS A 185 8.60 -13.11 5.48
C LYS A 185 7.98 -13.58 4.15
N ILE A 186 7.04 -12.81 3.60
CA ILE A 186 6.39 -13.12 2.33
C ILE A 186 7.35 -12.98 1.16
N ALA A 187 8.31 -12.05 1.19
CA ALA A 187 9.35 -11.97 0.18
C ALA A 187 10.18 -13.27 0.11
N GLN A 188 10.39 -13.94 1.25
CA GLN A 188 11.13 -15.21 1.32
C GLN A 188 10.30 -16.42 0.91
N THR A 189 9.02 -16.49 1.29
CA THR A 189 8.19 -17.69 1.10
C THR A 189 7.13 -17.56 0.00
N GLY A 190 6.89 -16.35 -0.49
CA GLY A 190 5.78 -16.01 -1.37
C GLY A 190 5.96 -16.43 -2.83
N ASP A 191 4.82 -16.50 -3.51
CA ASP A 191 4.72 -16.87 -4.92
C ASP A 191 5.22 -15.78 -5.87
N LYS A 192 5.28 -16.11 -7.17
CA LYS A 192 5.71 -15.21 -8.24
C LYS A 192 5.05 -13.82 -8.19
N GLU A 193 3.75 -13.76 -7.91
CA GLU A 193 3.01 -12.49 -7.83
C GLU A 193 3.48 -11.61 -6.66
N TRP A 194 3.70 -12.22 -5.49
CA TRP A 194 4.25 -11.52 -4.33
C TRP A 194 5.63 -10.95 -4.61
N ARG A 195 6.49 -11.71 -5.30
CA ARG A 195 7.81 -11.22 -5.71
C ARG A 195 7.71 -10.04 -6.69
N MET A 196 6.82 -10.10 -7.67
CA MET A 196 6.62 -9.03 -8.65
C MET A 196 6.12 -7.73 -8.01
N ILE A 197 5.34 -7.83 -6.93
CA ILE A 197 4.86 -6.68 -6.17
C ILE A 197 5.96 -6.14 -5.25
N LEU A 198 6.56 -6.99 -4.42
CA LEU A 198 7.52 -6.60 -3.39
C LEU A 198 8.88 -6.14 -3.96
N ILE A 199 9.21 -6.49 -5.21
CA ILE A 199 10.42 -5.97 -5.89
C ILE A 199 10.37 -4.44 -6.08
N ARG A 200 9.16 -3.86 -6.17
CA ARG A 200 8.91 -2.43 -6.33
C ARG A 200 8.61 -1.72 -5.01
N ASP A 201 8.75 -2.42 -3.89
CA ASP A 201 8.49 -1.87 -2.56
C ASP A 201 9.45 -0.70 -2.26
N SER A 202 8.97 0.28 -1.50
CA SER A 202 9.77 1.45 -1.10
C SER A 202 10.90 1.08 -0.15
N ASN A 203 10.76 0.00 0.61
CA ASN A 203 11.77 -0.45 1.55
C ASN A 203 12.84 -1.33 0.88
N LYS A 204 14.09 -0.85 0.92
CA LYS A 204 15.23 -1.53 0.28
C LYS A 204 15.49 -2.93 0.83
N LEU A 205 15.22 -3.17 2.12
CA LEU A 205 15.40 -4.48 2.75
C LEU A 205 14.39 -5.50 2.22
N VAL A 206 13.14 -5.07 1.98
CA VAL A 206 12.09 -5.93 1.44
C VAL A 206 12.47 -6.35 0.02
N SER A 207 12.76 -5.40 -0.87
CA SER A 207 13.09 -5.74 -2.27
C SER A 207 14.40 -6.54 -2.38
N GLY A 208 15.40 -6.25 -1.54
CA GLY A 208 16.63 -7.04 -1.48
C GLY A 208 16.42 -8.49 -1.01
N THR A 209 15.42 -8.72 -0.17
CA THR A 209 15.05 -10.06 0.31
C THR A 209 14.36 -10.89 -0.77
N VAL A 210 13.59 -10.26 -1.67
CA VAL A 210 12.91 -10.94 -2.78
C VAL A 210 13.88 -11.72 -3.68
N ILE A 211 15.08 -11.18 -3.93
CA ILE A 211 16.11 -11.86 -4.73
C ILE A 211 16.73 -13.06 -4.01
N ARG A 212 16.70 -13.08 -2.67
CA ARG A 212 17.23 -14.20 -1.87
C ARG A 212 16.23 -15.36 -1.75
N ASN A 213 15.03 -15.21 -2.30
CA ASN A 213 14.02 -16.26 -2.29
C ASN A 213 14.51 -17.46 -3.13
N PRO A 214 14.50 -18.69 -2.59
CA PRO A 214 14.97 -19.87 -3.30
C PRO A 214 14.12 -20.26 -4.52
N ARG A 215 12.90 -19.70 -4.65
CA ARG A 215 11.97 -19.97 -5.75
C ARG A 215 12.07 -18.95 -6.88
N ILE A 216 13.03 -18.02 -6.84
CA ILE A 216 13.21 -17.04 -7.91
C ILE A 216 13.87 -17.69 -9.13
N THR A 217 13.35 -17.39 -10.31
CA THR A 217 13.85 -17.95 -11.58
C THR A 217 14.78 -16.98 -12.30
N GLU A 218 15.68 -17.50 -13.13
CA GLU A 218 16.60 -16.67 -13.94
C GLU A 218 15.84 -15.68 -14.85
N SER A 219 14.70 -16.10 -15.40
CA SER A 219 13.85 -15.26 -16.25
C SER A 219 13.28 -14.06 -15.51
N GLU A 220 12.90 -14.24 -14.23
CA GLU A 220 12.45 -13.14 -13.37
C GLU A 220 13.61 -12.18 -13.07
N VAL A 221 14.77 -12.71 -12.70
CA VAL A 221 15.97 -11.89 -12.43
C VAL A 221 16.36 -11.08 -13.67
N LEU A 222 16.33 -11.67 -14.86
CA LEU A 222 16.62 -10.97 -16.11
C LEU A 222 15.62 -9.83 -16.37
N ALA A 223 14.32 -10.05 -16.13
CA ALA A 223 13.31 -9.02 -16.25
C ALA A 223 13.54 -7.88 -15.24
N ILE A 224 13.92 -8.20 -14.01
CA ILE A 224 14.23 -7.25 -12.95
C ILE A 224 15.44 -6.38 -13.32
N VAL A 225 16.53 -6.99 -13.81
CA VAL A 225 17.75 -6.25 -14.18
C VAL A 225 17.53 -5.35 -15.39
N LYS A 226 16.74 -5.81 -16.37
CA LYS A 226 16.36 -5.00 -17.55
C LYS A 226 15.42 -3.86 -17.18
N SER A 227 14.57 -4.05 -16.19
CA SER A 227 13.69 -3.00 -15.71
C SER A 227 14.48 -1.96 -14.91
N SER A 228 14.15 -0.68 -15.13
CA SER A 228 14.72 0.43 -14.36
C SER A 228 13.99 0.56 -13.03
N ILE A 229 14.15 -0.43 -12.14
CA ILE A 229 13.61 -0.39 -10.78
C ILE A 229 14.53 0.46 -9.90
N GLN A 230 13.96 1.36 -9.09
CA GLN A 230 14.66 2.32 -8.23
C GLN A 230 15.28 1.67 -6.98
N ASN A 231 15.98 0.54 -7.10
CA ASN A 231 16.59 -0.11 -5.96
C ASN A 231 17.97 -0.71 -6.25
N ASP A 232 19.01 0.07 -5.93
CA ASP A 232 20.41 -0.30 -6.07
C ASP A 232 20.81 -1.54 -5.25
N GLU A 233 20.07 -1.86 -4.17
CA GLU A 233 20.36 -3.01 -3.31
C GLU A 233 20.13 -4.33 -4.03
N ILE A 234 19.08 -4.39 -4.85
CA ILE A 234 18.78 -5.56 -5.70
C ILE A 234 19.97 -5.84 -6.61
N LEU A 235 20.46 -4.80 -7.32
CA LEU A 235 21.59 -4.94 -8.24
C LEU A 235 22.87 -5.36 -7.50
N ARG A 236 23.10 -4.86 -6.28
CA ARG A 236 24.22 -5.30 -5.44
C ARG A 236 24.14 -6.79 -5.10
N VAL A 237 22.98 -7.26 -4.64
CA VAL A 237 22.77 -8.68 -4.28
C VAL A 237 22.92 -9.57 -5.51
N VAL A 238 22.40 -9.16 -6.67
CA VAL A 238 22.55 -9.90 -7.92
C VAL A 238 24.02 -9.96 -8.34
N CYS A 239 24.76 -8.85 -8.26
CA CYS A 239 26.20 -8.82 -8.56
C CYS A 239 27.08 -9.64 -7.60
N ALA A 240 26.63 -9.87 -6.37
CA ALA A 240 27.34 -10.67 -5.38
C ALA A 240 27.13 -12.18 -5.59
N SER A 241 26.00 -12.58 -6.17
CA SER A 241 25.62 -13.98 -6.32
C SER A 241 26.26 -14.60 -7.57
N LYS A 242 27.14 -15.58 -7.38
CA LYS A 242 27.87 -16.23 -8.48
C LYS A 242 26.95 -17.00 -9.44
N GLU A 243 25.81 -17.47 -8.96
CA GLU A 243 24.81 -18.20 -9.74
C GLU A 243 24.26 -17.35 -10.89
N TRP A 244 23.76 -16.15 -10.60
CA TRP A 244 23.21 -15.24 -11.60
C TRP A 244 24.25 -14.80 -12.64
N LEU A 245 25.52 -14.70 -12.25
CA LEU A 245 26.61 -14.30 -13.14
C LEU A 245 27.03 -15.39 -14.14
N LYS A 246 26.64 -16.65 -13.94
CA LYS A 246 26.87 -17.72 -14.95
C LYS A 246 26.09 -17.44 -16.23
N ASN A 247 24.88 -16.87 -16.10
CA ASN A 247 24.05 -16.54 -17.24
C ASN A 247 24.60 -15.28 -17.96
N TYR A 248 24.94 -15.44 -19.23
CA TYR A 248 25.47 -14.37 -20.07
C TYR A 248 24.49 -13.20 -20.21
N GLN A 249 23.19 -13.47 -20.34
CA GLN A 249 22.16 -12.45 -20.54
C GLN A 249 22.02 -11.54 -19.31
N ILE A 250 22.13 -12.11 -18.11
CA ILE A 250 22.09 -11.34 -16.86
C ILE A 250 23.33 -10.46 -16.75
N ARG A 251 24.53 -10.98 -17.07
CA ARG A 251 25.77 -10.16 -17.09
C ARG A 251 25.66 -8.98 -18.04
N LYS A 252 25.18 -9.22 -19.27
CA LYS A 252 24.98 -8.16 -20.25
C LYS A 252 23.99 -7.11 -19.74
N ALA A 253 22.83 -7.54 -19.25
CA ALA A 253 21.79 -6.64 -18.73
C ALA A 253 22.28 -5.80 -17.53
N LEU A 254 23.10 -6.38 -16.65
CA LEU A 254 23.70 -5.65 -15.52
C LEU A 254 24.63 -4.52 -16.00
N VAL A 255 25.43 -4.76 -17.04
CA VAL A 255 26.35 -3.74 -17.58
C VAL A 255 25.61 -2.64 -18.35
N GLU A 256 24.48 -2.98 -18.98
CA GLU A 256 23.61 -2.01 -19.66
C GLU A 256 22.82 -1.13 -18.68
N ASN A 257 22.66 -1.54 -17.42
CA ASN A 257 21.89 -0.78 -16.45
C ASN A 257 22.74 0.34 -15.79
N PRO A 258 22.31 1.61 -15.83
CA PRO A 258 23.07 2.74 -15.27
C PRO A 258 23.14 2.75 -13.75
N LYS A 259 22.31 1.97 -13.05
CA LYS A 259 22.29 1.90 -11.57
C LYS A 259 23.18 0.79 -11.00
N THR A 260 23.78 -0.03 -11.87
CA THR A 260 24.71 -1.06 -11.43
C THR A 260 25.96 -0.42 -10.80
N PRO A 261 26.43 -0.93 -9.64
CA PRO A 261 27.67 -0.46 -9.03
C PRO A 261 28.85 -0.54 -10.00
N ILE A 262 29.57 0.58 -10.15
CA ILE A 262 30.62 0.77 -11.17
C ILE A 262 31.67 -0.35 -11.11
N HIS A 263 32.13 -0.69 -9.91
CA HIS A 263 33.15 -1.73 -9.70
C HIS A 263 32.69 -3.11 -10.20
N SER A 264 31.43 -3.47 -9.96
CA SER A 264 30.86 -4.72 -10.44
C SER A 264 30.70 -4.70 -11.95
N ALA A 265 30.21 -3.59 -12.52
CA ALA A 265 30.03 -3.45 -13.97
C ALA A 265 31.37 -3.53 -14.73
N LEU A 266 32.43 -2.87 -14.24
CA LEU A 266 33.78 -2.96 -14.83
C LEU A 266 34.34 -4.38 -14.82
N ARG A 267 34.11 -5.13 -13.73
CA ARG A 267 34.51 -6.53 -13.64
C ARG A 267 33.76 -7.41 -14.63
N LEU A 268 32.47 -7.17 -14.84
CA LEU A 268 31.65 -7.93 -15.78
C LEU A 268 31.97 -7.59 -17.24
N LEU A 269 32.36 -6.35 -17.52
CA LEU A 269 32.69 -5.85 -18.87
C LEU A 269 33.79 -6.67 -19.56
N THR A 270 34.80 -7.12 -18.82
CA THR A 270 35.90 -7.95 -19.37
C THR A 270 35.45 -9.33 -19.85
N THR A 271 34.31 -9.82 -19.34
CA THR A 271 33.75 -11.13 -19.67
C THR A 271 32.82 -11.11 -20.89
N LEU A 272 32.53 -9.93 -21.45
CA LEU A 272 31.61 -9.78 -22.58
C LEU A 272 32.27 -10.03 -23.94
N THR A 273 31.43 -10.37 -24.93
CA THR A 273 31.84 -10.56 -26.32
C THR A 273 32.17 -9.24 -27.03
N GLU A 274 32.95 -9.30 -28.10
CA GLU A 274 33.35 -8.11 -28.88
C GLU A 274 32.16 -7.37 -29.49
N LYS A 275 31.12 -8.10 -29.93
CA LYS A 275 29.89 -7.53 -30.50
C LYS A 275 29.18 -6.66 -29.46
N ASP A 276 29.02 -7.18 -28.24
CA ASP A 276 28.36 -6.44 -27.16
C ASP A 276 29.21 -5.28 -26.65
N LEU A 277 30.53 -5.42 -26.59
CA LEU A 277 31.44 -4.30 -26.28
C LEU A 277 31.29 -3.16 -27.30
N SER A 278 31.15 -3.48 -28.60
CA SER A 278 30.90 -2.47 -29.63
C SER A 278 29.54 -1.78 -29.47
N HIS A 279 28.53 -2.49 -29.00
CA HIS A 279 27.21 -1.93 -28.73
C HIS A 279 27.23 -1.00 -27.52
N LEU A 280 27.85 -1.44 -26.42
CA LEU A 280 28.03 -0.65 -25.20
C LEU A 280 28.84 0.62 -25.46
N ALA A 281 29.92 0.55 -26.25
CA ALA A 281 30.73 1.71 -26.63
C ALA A 281 29.94 2.84 -27.31
N LYS A 282 28.85 2.51 -28.02
CA LYS A 282 27.98 3.46 -28.74
C LYS A 282 26.76 3.90 -27.93
N SER A 283 26.41 3.13 -26.89
CA SER A 283 25.19 3.35 -26.11
C SER A 283 25.32 4.59 -25.21
N LYS A 284 24.30 5.47 -25.24
CA LYS A 284 24.20 6.65 -24.36
C LYS A 284 23.49 6.37 -23.04
N ASN A 285 22.84 5.21 -22.92
CA ASN A 285 22.03 4.82 -21.75
C ASN A 285 22.86 4.23 -20.60
N ILE A 286 24.17 4.04 -20.80
CA ILE A 286 25.10 3.50 -19.79
C ILE A 286 25.95 4.62 -19.19
N GLN A 287 26.56 4.34 -18.03
CA GLN A 287 27.52 5.26 -17.41
C GLN A 287 28.70 5.55 -18.37
N THR A 288 29.09 6.83 -18.46
CA THR A 288 30.15 7.31 -19.37
C THR A 288 31.51 6.65 -19.13
N VAL A 289 31.79 6.25 -17.89
CA VAL A 289 33.00 5.51 -17.53
C VAL A 289 32.99 4.12 -18.18
N LEU A 290 31.84 3.44 -18.19
CA LEU A 290 31.69 2.10 -18.80
C LEU A 290 31.81 2.16 -20.33
N SER A 291 31.21 3.16 -20.98
CA SER A 291 31.34 3.32 -22.44
C SER A 291 32.79 3.59 -22.87
N THR A 292 33.51 4.41 -22.09
CA THR A 292 34.93 4.70 -22.33
C THR A 292 35.79 3.45 -22.15
N GLN A 293 35.57 2.68 -21.09
CA GLN A 293 36.30 1.43 -20.84
C GLN A 293 35.98 0.35 -21.87
N ALA A 294 34.72 0.26 -22.33
CA ALA A 294 34.31 -0.65 -23.40
C ALA A 294 35.05 -0.35 -24.71
N ARG A 295 35.22 0.93 -25.06
CA ARG A 295 36.03 1.37 -26.22
C ARG A 295 37.48 0.94 -26.11
N LYS A 296 38.11 1.16 -24.95
CA LYS A 296 39.51 0.76 -24.70
C LYS A 296 39.71 -0.76 -24.84
N LEU A 297 38.81 -1.56 -24.24
CA LEU A 297 38.87 -3.02 -24.33
C LEU A 297 38.66 -3.53 -25.76
N LEU A 298 37.80 -2.87 -26.54
CA LEU A 298 37.54 -3.22 -27.94
C LEU A 298 38.78 -2.99 -28.81
N ILE A 299 39.50 -1.88 -28.62
CA ILE A 299 40.77 -1.60 -29.33
C ILE A 299 41.81 -2.66 -28.96
N ALA A 300 42.01 -2.91 -27.67
CA ALA A 300 42.99 -3.88 -27.17
C ALA A 300 42.72 -5.32 -27.65
N LYS A 301 41.45 -5.70 -27.85
CA LYS A 301 41.10 -7.01 -28.44
C LYS A 301 41.38 -7.07 -29.94
N LYS A 302 41.16 -5.96 -30.68
CA LYS A 302 41.46 -5.88 -32.11
C LYS A 302 42.96 -5.89 -32.40
N GLU A 303 43.79 -5.29 -31.55
CA GLU A 303 45.26 -5.29 -31.70
C GLU A 303 45.89 -6.66 -31.40
N LYS A 304 45.20 -7.54 -30.67
CA LYS A 304 45.68 -8.88 -30.32
C LYS A 304 45.30 -9.96 -31.35
N ARG A 305 44.53 -9.61 -32.38
CA ARG A 305 44.04 -10.53 -33.41
C ARG A 305 44.77 -10.27 -34.72
#